data_AF-A0A932STJ2-F1
#
_entry.id   AF-A0A932STJ2-F1
#
_cell.length_a   1.000
_cell.length_b   1.000
_cell.length_c   1.000
_cell.angle_alpha   90.00
_cell.angle_beta   90.00
_cell.angle_gamma   90.00
#
_symmetry.space_group_name_H-M   'P 1'
#
loop_
_entity.id
_entity.type
_entity.pdbx_description
1 polymer ?
#
loop_
_entity_poly.entity_id
_entity_poly.type
_entity_poly.pdbx_seq_one_letter_code
_entity_poly.pdbx_strand_id
1 'polypeptide(L)'
;MAMKDLVDELAARRQRARRMGGDEQVARQHAAGKLTVRERLDLLFAAGTFTEIGVQATHAGISPDMAGKETPADGVVTGFGRVDGRFASVIAYDFTVMAGSMGRTAEVKCNRAREIAYSKRFPMIWLIDSAGARIQEAIGSRNFAGSGLLFREESIMSGVVPQVAAMMGPGAAGTAYIPALADFVPMVKGTSNMALGGPPLVKAVVGEDITAEELGGSKIHCEISGVGDLEVADDRACIQAIKDYLSYFPSSNAEKPPAIACDDPSDRREESLVEIVPDSARRAYDVKKVIRAIVDHGRLFEMKPGWAKNVVTAFARLAGHPVGIVANQPMVLGGALDIDSADKAARFIMLCDAFNIPLVFLQDVPGFMVGSKVERAGIIRHGAKMLYAVSEATVPKLTVVLRKAYGAGYFVMCGRGYEPDLIVAWPTAEISVMGPEGGTNIIFRREIAAAANPDEERARRVEEFRKLINPFIAAGAALIDDVIDPRETRPTLIRALEMAQTKRVERPWKKHGVMPV
;
A
#
# COMPACT_ATOMS: atom_id res chain seq x y z
N MET A 1 50.59 12.66 -18.36
CA MET A 1 49.33 12.95 -19.09
C MET A 1 48.97 14.40 -18.82
N ALA A 2 48.66 15.15 -19.88
CA ALA A 2 48.10 16.48 -19.74
C ALA A 2 46.66 16.39 -19.20
N MET A 3 46.12 17.49 -18.65
CA MET A 3 44.73 17.52 -18.16
C MET A 3 43.73 17.10 -19.24
N LYS A 4 44.00 17.47 -20.50
CA LYS A 4 43.17 17.07 -21.65
C LYS A 4 43.08 15.55 -21.78
N ASP A 5 44.21 14.84 -21.75
CA ASP A 5 44.24 13.37 -21.85
C ASP A 5 43.46 12.71 -20.69
N LEU A 6 43.55 13.29 -19.48
CA LEU A 6 42.79 12.79 -18.31
C LEU A 6 41.28 12.98 -18.48
N VAL A 7 40.83 14.07 -19.12
CA VAL A 7 39.42 14.34 -19.41
C VAL A 7 38.90 13.40 -20.50
N ASP A 8 39.69 13.15 -21.54
CA ASP A 8 39.33 12.21 -22.61
C ASP A 8 39.20 10.78 -22.05
N GLU A 9 40.12 10.36 -21.17
CA GLU A 9 40.02 9.07 -20.47
C GLU A 9 38.80 9.02 -19.52
N LEU A 10 38.47 10.11 -18.83
CA LEU A 10 37.25 10.18 -18.01
C LEU A 10 35.98 10.00 -18.87
N ALA A 11 35.94 10.63 -20.05
CA ALA A 11 34.82 10.48 -20.99
C ALA A 11 34.69 9.03 -21.45
N ALA A 12 35.81 8.39 -21.82
CA ALA A 12 35.84 6.99 -22.20
C ALA A 12 35.35 6.06 -21.05
N ARG A 13 35.80 6.30 -19.82
CA ARG A 13 35.33 5.55 -18.63
C ARG A 13 33.84 5.69 -18.39
N ARG A 14 33.31 6.92 -18.50
CA ARG A 14 31.86 7.17 -18.37
C ARG A 14 31.06 6.47 -19.47
N GLN A 15 31.58 6.46 -20.70
CA GLN A 15 30.94 5.72 -21.79
C GLN A 15 30.93 4.22 -21.51
N ARG A 16 32.05 3.64 -21.05
CA ARG A 16 32.11 2.23 -20.61
C ARG A 16 31.08 1.93 -19.53
N ALA A 17 31.00 2.76 -18.49
CA ALA A 17 30.01 2.59 -17.41
C ALA A 17 28.55 2.61 -17.91
N ARG A 18 28.25 3.44 -18.91
CA ARG A 18 26.91 3.56 -19.51
C ARG A 18 26.55 2.42 -20.46
N ARG A 19 27.53 1.63 -20.92
CA ARG A 19 27.27 0.42 -21.73
C ARG A 19 26.72 -0.75 -20.90
N MET A 20 26.65 -0.62 -19.57
CA MET A 20 26.08 -1.65 -18.69
C MET A 20 26.76 -3.00 -18.94
N GLY A 21 26.02 -4.12 -19.00
CA GLY A 21 26.57 -5.44 -19.33
C GLY A 21 27.01 -5.64 -20.78
N GLY A 22 26.97 -4.60 -21.62
CA GLY A 22 27.29 -4.67 -23.05
C GLY A 22 26.09 -5.01 -23.93
N ASP A 23 26.27 -4.85 -25.24
CA ASP A 23 25.17 -4.82 -26.22
C ASP A 23 24.40 -6.16 -26.29
N GLU A 24 25.09 -7.29 -26.11
CA GLU A 24 24.46 -8.62 -26.06
C GLU A 24 23.53 -8.78 -24.85
N GLN A 25 23.97 -8.32 -23.67
CA GLN A 25 23.18 -8.42 -22.45
C GLN A 25 21.99 -7.46 -22.46
N VAL A 26 22.16 -6.28 -23.05
CA VAL A 26 21.06 -5.32 -23.29
C VAL A 26 20.04 -5.91 -24.25
N ALA A 27 20.47 -6.52 -25.36
CA ALA A 27 19.57 -7.19 -26.30
C ALA A 27 18.79 -8.33 -25.64
N ARG A 28 19.43 -9.12 -24.76
CA ARG A 28 18.75 -10.15 -23.95
C ARG A 28 17.71 -9.56 -22.99
N GLN A 29 18.03 -8.45 -22.32
CA GLN A 29 17.09 -7.75 -21.43
C GLN A 29 15.85 -7.29 -22.21
N HIS A 30 16.03 -6.66 -23.37
CA HIS A 30 14.93 -6.24 -24.23
C HIS A 30 14.14 -7.41 -24.81
N ALA A 31 14.80 -8.49 -25.22
CA ALA A 31 14.14 -9.71 -25.70
C ALA A 31 13.27 -10.38 -24.61
N ALA A 32 13.59 -10.18 -23.34
CA ALA A 32 12.76 -10.59 -22.20
C ALA A 32 11.60 -9.62 -21.89
N GLY A 33 11.37 -8.60 -22.73
CA GLY A 33 10.31 -7.60 -22.55
C GLY A 33 10.58 -6.58 -21.45
N LYS A 34 11.82 -6.48 -20.98
CA LYS A 34 12.22 -5.56 -19.90
C LYS A 34 13.01 -4.38 -20.45
N LEU A 35 12.81 -3.19 -19.88
CA LEU A 35 13.69 -2.06 -20.11
C LEU A 35 15.00 -2.24 -19.34
N THR A 36 16.05 -1.55 -19.81
CA THR A 36 17.30 -1.41 -19.08
C THR A 36 17.13 -0.47 -17.89
N VAL A 37 18.06 -0.55 -16.93
CA VAL A 37 18.07 0.35 -15.77
C VAL A 37 18.09 1.82 -16.16
N ARG A 38 18.79 2.18 -17.26
CA ARG A 38 18.92 3.57 -17.73
C ARG A 38 17.62 4.07 -18.35
N GLU A 39 16.98 3.26 -19.19
CA GLU A 39 15.67 3.59 -19.77
C GLU A 39 14.60 3.77 -18.68
N ARG A 40 14.62 2.94 -17.63
CA ARG A 40 13.72 3.09 -16.47
C ARG A 40 13.93 4.43 -15.75
N LEU A 41 15.18 4.83 -15.56
CA LEU A 41 15.53 6.11 -14.92
C LEU A 41 15.14 7.32 -15.76
N ASP A 42 15.31 7.24 -17.09
CA ASP A 42 14.89 8.29 -18.03
C ASP A 42 13.38 8.49 -18.03
N LEU A 43 12.61 7.42 -17.78
CA LEU A 43 11.16 7.53 -17.59
C LEU A 43 10.78 8.07 -16.22
N LEU A 44 11.52 7.72 -15.17
CA LEU A 44 11.20 8.10 -13.79
C LEU A 44 11.45 9.59 -13.53
N PHE A 45 12.61 10.10 -13.92
CA PHE A 45 13.03 11.45 -13.61
C PHE A 45 12.74 12.43 -14.75
N ALA A 46 12.47 13.68 -14.39
CA ALA A 46 12.42 14.77 -15.36
C ALA A 46 13.76 14.89 -16.11
N ALA A 47 13.69 15.14 -17.41
CA ALA A 47 14.85 15.20 -18.30
C ALA A 47 15.93 16.15 -17.75
N GLY A 48 17.18 15.67 -17.71
CA GLY A 48 18.33 16.46 -17.25
C GLY A 48 18.42 16.67 -15.73
N THR A 49 17.52 16.08 -14.93
CA THR A 49 17.55 16.27 -13.46
C THR A 49 18.26 15.16 -12.70
N PHE A 50 18.41 13.97 -13.30
CA PHE A 50 19.04 12.84 -12.62
C PHE A 50 20.54 13.04 -12.43
N THR A 51 20.98 12.97 -11.18
CA THR A 51 22.38 13.02 -10.78
C THR A 51 22.80 11.66 -10.26
N GLU A 52 23.60 10.95 -11.07
CA GLU A 52 24.13 9.65 -10.70
C GLU A 52 25.31 9.75 -9.73
N ILE A 53 25.35 8.84 -8.76
CA ILE A 53 26.41 8.73 -7.76
C ILE A 53 27.18 7.43 -7.99
N GLY A 54 28.52 7.50 -7.91
CA GLY A 54 29.37 6.30 -8.02
C GLY A 54 29.37 5.68 -9.42
N VAL A 55 29.35 6.49 -10.48
CA VAL A 55 29.38 6.05 -11.89
C VAL A 55 30.59 5.15 -12.20
N GLN A 56 31.74 5.48 -11.58
CA GLN A 56 33.02 4.79 -11.79
C GLN A 56 33.22 3.58 -10.87
N ALA A 57 32.18 3.19 -10.11
CA ALA A 57 32.28 2.05 -9.23
C ALA A 57 32.46 0.75 -10.01
N THR A 58 33.25 -0.15 -9.44
CA THR A 58 33.48 -1.51 -9.90
C THR A 58 33.61 -2.43 -8.69
N HIS A 59 33.52 -3.74 -8.89
CA HIS A 59 33.63 -4.72 -7.83
C HIS A 59 34.97 -4.57 -7.09
N ALA A 60 34.92 -4.78 -5.77
CA ALA A 60 36.12 -4.85 -4.93
C ALA A 60 36.55 -6.30 -4.67
N GLY A 61 35.95 -7.27 -5.38
CA GLY A 61 36.20 -8.70 -5.21
C GLY A 61 37.68 -9.06 -5.40
N ILE A 62 38.26 -9.67 -4.37
CA ILE A 62 39.63 -10.23 -4.38
C ILE A 62 39.64 -11.73 -4.72
N SER A 63 38.47 -12.34 -4.93
CA SER A 63 38.36 -13.74 -5.27
C SER A 63 38.87 -14.01 -6.69
N PRO A 64 39.49 -15.16 -6.95
CA PRO A 64 39.95 -15.53 -8.30
C PRO A 64 38.84 -15.45 -9.36
N ASP A 65 37.61 -15.80 -8.99
CA ASP A 65 36.43 -15.76 -9.87
C ASP A 65 36.00 -14.35 -10.31
N MET A 66 36.50 -13.31 -9.62
CA MET A 66 36.24 -11.91 -9.94
C MET A 66 37.42 -11.25 -10.66
N ALA A 67 38.58 -11.91 -10.75
CA ALA A 67 39.76 -11.35 -11.39
C ALA A 67 39.50 -11.06 -12.89
N GLY A 68 39.70 -9.80 -13.29
CA GLY A 68 39.55 -9.37 -14.69
C GLY A 68 38.11 -9.20 -15.18
N LYS A 69 37.09 -9.39 -14.33
CA LYS A 69 35.71 -9.11 -14.70
C LYS A 69 35.43 -7.61 -14.67
N GLU A 70 34.75 -7.09 -15.68
CA GLU A 70 34.25 -5.72 -15.63
C GLU A 70 32.84 -5.69 -15.05
N THR A 71 32.63 -4.85 -14.05
CA THR A 71 31.31 -4.64 -13.43
C THR A 71 30.96 -3.15 -13.47
N PRO A 72 30.52 -2.62 -14.61
CA PRO A 72 30.07 -1.23 -14.76
C PRO A 72 29.10 -0.81 -13.65
N ALA A 73 29.44 0.28 -12.96
CA ALA A 73 28.67 0.82 -11.82
C ALA A 73 28.42 -0.20 -10.67
N ASP A 74 29.16 -1.30 -10.66
CA ASP A 74 28.98 -2.51 -9.84
C ASP A 74 27.59 -3.18 -9.94
N GLY A 75 26.89 -3.00 -11.06
CA GLY A 75 25.57 -3.59 -11.31
C GLY A 75 24.40 -2.89 -10.62
N VAL A 76 24.60 -1.66 -10.15
CA VAL A 76 23.54 -0.82 -9.60
C VAL A 76 23.75 0.65 -9.98
N VAL A 77 22.68 1.32 -10.36
CA VAL A 77 22.66 2.77 -10.60
C VAL A 77 21.97 3.44 -9.42
N THR A 78 22.68 4.35 -8.75
CA THR A 78 22.15 5.08 -7.59
C THR A 78 22.27 6.58 -7.82
N GLY A 79 21.40 7.35 -7.19
CA GLY A 79 21.42 8.80 -7.36
C GLY A 79 20.15 9.46 -6.85
N PHE A 80 19.94 10.69 -7.30
CA PHE A 80 18.71 11.46 -7.02
C PHE A 80 18.36 12.32 -8.23
N GLY A 81 17.08 12.65 -8.37
CA GLY A 81 16.56 13.50 -9.45
C GLY A 81 15.17 14.02 -9.11
N ARG A 82 14.50 14.70 -10.06
CA ARG A 82 13.15 15.23 -9.83
C ARG A 82 12.07 14.33 -10.42
N VAL A 83 11.12 13.91 -9.58
CA VAL A 83 9.86 13.24 -9.97
C VAL A 83 8.74 14.25 -9.74
N ASP A 84 8.06 14.66 -10.81
CA ASP A 84 7.01 15.69 -10.80
C ASP A 84 7.41 16.95 -10.01
N GLY A 85 8.63 17.42 -10.25
CA GLY A 85 9.20 18.62 -9.65
C GLY A 85 9.85 18.43 -8.27
N ARG A 86 9.65 17.30 -7.58
CA ARG A 86 10.18 17.02 -6.24
C ARG A 86 11.36 16.07 -6.28
N PHE A 87 12.33 16.25 -5.40
CA PHE A 87 13.48 15.36 -5.35
C PHE A 87 13.09 13.97 -4.82
N ALA A 88 13.62 12.92 -5.45
CA ALA A 88 13.56 11.55 -4.97
C ALA A 88 14.94 10.89 -5.14
N SER A 89 15.30 10.02 -4.21
CA SER A 89 16.48 9.17 -4.29
C SER A 89 16.13 7.81 -4.90
N VAL A 90 17.08 7.20 -5.61
CA VAL A 90 16.87 5.91 -6.28
C VAL A 90 18.02 4.93 -6.06
N ILE A 91 17.67 3.65 -5.96
CA ILE A 91 18.54 2.50 -6.15
C ILE A 91 17.92 1.65 -7.26
N ALA A 92 18.58 1.53 -8.41
CA ALA A 92 18.07 0.79 -9.54
C ALA A 92 19.07 -0.29 -9.95
N TYR A 93 18.67 -1.56 -9.88
CA TYR A 93 19.54 -2.70 -10.17
C TYR A 93 19.66 -2.92 -11.68
N ASP A 94 20.88 -3.24 -12.12
CA ASP A 94 21.19 -3.50 -13.52
C ASP A 94 21.38 -5.01 -13.74
N PHE A 95 20.31 -5.67 -14.21
CA PHE A 95 20.35 -7.11 -14.44
C PHE A 95 21.36 -7.53 -15.52
N THR A 96 21.76 -6.61 -16.41
CA THR A 96 22.73 -6.93 -17.47
C THR A 96 24.14 -7.15 -16.92
N VAL A 97 24.44 -6.58 -15.75
CA VAL A 97 25.74 -6.69 -15.06
C VAL A 97 25.62 -7.71 -13.93
N MET A 98 26.17 -8.91 -14.15
CA MET A 98 26.14 -10.00 -13.15
C MET A 98 24.75 -10.27 -12.55
N ALA A 99 23.70 -10.26 -13.38
CA ALA A 99 22.31 -10.47 -12.96
C ALA A 99 21.83 -9.50 -11.87
N GLY A 100 22.37 -8.27 -11.83
CA GLY A 100 22.02 -7.25 -10.84
C GLY A 100 22.39 -7.64 -9.40
N SER A 101 23.30 -8.60 -9.23
CA SER A 101 23.68 -9.12 -7.92
C SER A 101 24.33 -8.06 -7.05
N MET A 102 23.97 -8.04 -5.76
CA MET A 102 24.47 -7.11 -4.75
C MET A 102 25.93 -7.43 -4.39
N GLY A 103 26.86 -6.69 -5.00
CA GLY A 103 28.28 -6.68 -4.63
C GLY A 103 28.58 -5.77 -3.45
N ARG A 104 29.83 -5.81 -2.96
CA ARG A 104 30.26 -4.97 -1.83
C ARG A 104 30.27 -3.48 -2.20
N THR A 105 30.78 -3.13 -3.38
CA THR A 105 30.84 -1.73 -3.82
C THR A 105 29.43 -1.22 -4.14
N ALA A 106 28.57 -2.07 -4.73
CA ALA A 106 27.16 -1.78 -4.97
C ALA A 106 26.47 -1.39 -3.66
N GLU A 107 26.69 -2.14 -2.58
CA GLU A 107 26.07 -1.82 -1.30
C GLU A 107 26.58 -0.50 -0.69
N VAL A 108 27.85 -0.15 -0.89
CA VAL A 108 28.37 1.18 -0.50
C VAL A 108 27.65 2.30 -1.27
N LYS A 109 27.37 2.11 -2.57
CA LYS A 109 26.58 3.06 -3.36
C LYS A 109 25.13 3.16 -2.89
N CYS A 110 24.52 2.02 -2.58
CA CYS A 110 23.15 1.94 -2.09
C CYS A 110 23.03 2.65 -0.74
N ASN A 111 23.97 2.43 0.18
CA ASN A 111 24.02 3.14 1.46
C ASN A 111 24.05 4.65 1.25
N ARG A 112 24.92 5.14 0.37
CA ARG A 112 25.00 6.57 0.07
C ARG A 112 23.67 7.16 -0.44
N ALA A 113 22.91 6.43 -1.25
CA ALA A 113 21.60 6.89 -1.71
C ALA A 113 20.58 6.94 -0.56
N ARG A 114 20.57 5.94 0.34
CA ARG A 114 19.71 5.92 1.53
C ARG A 114 20.07 7.04 2.52
N GLU A 115 21.35 7.32 2.73
CA GLU A 115 21.79 8.48 3.53
C GLU A 115 21.25 9.80 2.99
N ILE A 116 21.28 9.98 1.66
CA ILE A 116 20.74 11.19 1.01
C ILE A 116 19.23 11.24 1.22
N ALA A 117 18.51 10.14 0.97
CA ALA A 117 17.06 10.08 1.18
C ALA A 117 16.68 10.47 2.61
N TYR A 118 17.32 9.84 3.59
CA TYR A 118 17.04 10.07 5.01
C TYR A 118 17.40 11.48 5.47
N SER A 119 18.61 11.96 5.14
CA SER A 119 19.10 13.27 5.59
C SER A 119 18.44 14.46 4.89
N LYS A 120 18.02 14.29 3.63
CA LYS A 120 17.36 15.32 2.84
C LYS A 120 15.85 15.21 2.81
N ARG A 121 15.28 14.19 3.46
CA ARG A 121 13.83 13.95 3.52
C ARG A 121 13.23 13.76 2.12
N PHE A 122 13.92 12.98 1.29
CA PHE A 122 13.45 12.63 -0.05
C PHE A 122 12.80 11.24 -0.03
N PRO A 123 11.71 11.03 -0.81
CA PRO A 123 11.22 9.68 -1.09
C PRO A 123 12.33 8.78 -1.61
N MET A 124 12.26 7.50 -1.25
CA MET A 124 13.24 6.49 -1.61
C MET A 124 12.62 5.45 -2.53
N ILE A 125 13.23 5.25 -3.70
CA ILE A 125 12.71 4.36 -4.75
C ILE A 125 13.72 3.26 -5.05
N TRP A 126 13.30 2.01 -4.94
CA TRP A 126 14.04 0.85 -5.42
C TRP A 126 13.41 0.32 -6.71
N LEU A 127 14.22 0.18 -7.76
CA LEU A 127 13.84 -0.53 -8.99
C LEU A 127 14.56 -1.88 -9.01
N ILE A 128 13.85 -2.93 -8.62
CA ILE A 128 14.41 -4.25 -8.33
C ILE A 128 14.38 -5.12 -9.59
N ASP A 129 15.57 -5.55 -10.01
CA ASP A 129 15.83 -6.54 -11.06
C ASP A 129 17.17 -7.19 -10.71
N SER A 130 17.16 -8.08 -9.71
CA SER A 130 18.35 -8.60 -9.03
C SER A 130 18.23 -10.07 -8.64
N ALA A 131 19.29 -10.84 -8.90
CA ALA A 131 19.42 -12.21 -8.41
C ALA A 131 19.74 -12.32 -6.90
N GLY A 132 19.79 -11.20 -6.16
CA GLY A 132 20.11 -11.17 -4.74
C GLY A 132 21.60 -10.94 -4.46
N ALA A 133 22.14 -11.55 -3.41
CA ALA A 133 23.53 -11.34 -3.00
C ALA A 133 24.52 -11.90 -4.05
N ARG A 134 25.61 -11.16 -4.31
CA ARG A 134 26.70 -11.68 -5.15
C ARG A 134 27.51 -12.72 -4.36
N ILE A 135 27.20 -13.99 -4.57
CA ILE A 135 27.75 -15.13 -3.81
C ILE A 135 29.28 -15.10 -3.81
N GLN A 136 29.93 -14.77 -4.93
CA GLN A 136 31.39 -14.72 -5.07
C GLN A 136 32.08 -13.72 -4.13
N GLU A 137 31.36 -12.70 -3.66
CA GLU A 137 31.84 -11.70 -2.69
C GLU A 137 31.25 -11.90 -1.29
N ALA A 138 30.10 -12.58 -1.18
CA ALA A 138 29.40 -12.82 0.07
C ALA A 138 29.87 -14.08 0.83
N ILE A 139 30.57 -15.00 0.15
CA ILE A 139 31.10 -16.22 0.79
C ILE A 139 32.04 -15.86 1.95
N GLY A 140 31.89 -16.60 3.06
CA GLY A 140 32.72 -16.50 4.24
C GLY A 140 32.05 -15.73 5.39
N SER A 141 32.17 -16.27 6.60
CA SER A 141 31.56 -15.72 7.82
C SER A 141 31.89 -14.24 8.05
N ARG A 142 33.11 -13.82 7.73
CA ARG A 142 33.56 -12.41 7.81
C ARG A 142 32.75 -11.47 6.90
N ASN A 143 32.39 -11.91 5.71
CA ASN A 143 31.68 -11.07 4.73
C ASN A 143 30.18 -11.01 5.05
N PHE A 144 29.58 -12.11 5.50
CA PHE A 144 28.15 -12.15 5.80
C PHE A 144 27.80 -11.53 7.16
N ALA A 145 28.63 -11.72 8.20
CA ALA A 145 28.33 -11.21 9.54
C ALA A 145 28.28 -9.67 9.63
N GLY A 146 28.92 -8.96 8.70
CA GLY A 146 28.86 -7.49 8.58
C GLY A 146 27.77 -6.96 7.63
N SER A 147 26.93 -7.84 7.08
CA SER A 147 25.85 -7.48 6.15
C SER A 147 24.54 -7.10 6.86
N GLY A 148 23.49 -6.76 6.11
CA GLY A 148 22.15 -6.51 6.66
C GLY A 148 21.87 -5.09 7.15
N LEU A 149 22.86 -4.18 7.06
CA LEU A 149 22.68 -2.76 7.40
C LEU A 149 21.51 -2.10 6.64
N LEU A 150 21.26 -2.53 5.40
CA LEU A 150 20.19 -2.00 4.56
C LEU A 150 18.80 -2.17 5.21
N PHE A 151 18.51 -3.32 5.84
CA PHE A 151 17.20 -3.58 6.45
C PHE A 151 16.99 -2.74 7.71
N ARG A 152 18.07 -2.46 8.44
CA ARG A 152 18.04 -1.55 9.59
C ARG A 152 17.76 -0.13 9.11
N GLU A 153 18.44 0.33 8.06
CA GLU A 153 18.27 1.68 7.52
C GLU A 153 16.85 1.87 6.96
N GLU A 154 16.33 0.91 6.20
CA GLU A 154 14.97 0.92 5.66
C GLU A 154 13.90 0.92 6.77
N SER A 155 14.07 0.09 7.80
CA SER A 155 13.20 0.11 9.00
C SER A 155 13.24 1.45 9.73
N ILE A 156 14.38 2.13 9.79
CA ILE A 156 14.52 3.47 10.40
C ILE A 156 13.86 4.56 9.54
N MET A 157 13.87 4.40 8.21
CA MET A 157 13.21 5.32 7.27
C MET A 157 11.69 5.13 7.19
N SER A 158 11.17 3.99 7.66
CA SER A 158 9.73 3.68 7.67
C SER A 158 8.92 4.75 8.40
N GLY A 159 7.92 5.31 7.72
CA GLY A 159 7.08 6.40 8.24
C GLY A 159 7.80 7.75 8.35
N VAL A 160 9.01 7.88 7.79
CA VAL A 160 9.78 9.14 7.76
C VAL A 160 9.80 9.73 6.35
N VAL A 161 10.17 8.92 5.36
CA VAL A 161 10.08 9.24 3.92
C VAL A 161 9.27 8.16 3.22
N PRO A 162 8.48 8.45 2.18
CA PRO A 162 7.79 7.42 1.43
C PRO A 162 8.78 6.45 0.77
N GLN A 163 8.56 5.14 0.95
CA GLN A 163 9.43 4.10 0.43
C GLN A 163 8.72 3.25 -0.63
N VAL A 164 9.24 3.23 -1.86
CA VAL A 164 8.67 2.47 -2.98
C VAL A 164 9.65 1.42 -3.46
N ALA A 165 9.25 0.15 -3.51
CA ALA A 165 10.08 -0.94 -4.00
C ALA A 165 9.39 -1.64 -5.17
N ALA A 166 9.70 -1.18 -6.38
CA ALA A 166 9.13 -1.69 -7.61
C ALA A 166 9.84 -2.97 -8.05
N MET A 167 9.07 -4.06 -8.17
CA MET A 167 9.54 -5.33 -8.69
C MET A 167 9.42 -5.31 -10.21
N MET A 168 10.55 -5.13 -10.90
CA MET A 168 10.64 -5.03 -12.36
C MET A 168 11.47 -6.18 -12.96
N GLY A 169 11.70 -7.21 -12.15
CA GLY A 169 12.53 -8.37 -12.45
C GLY A 169 12.55 -9.34 -11.27
N PRO A 170 13.47 -10.32 -11.27
CA PRO A 170 13.65 -11.21 -10.15
C PRO A 170 14.06 -10.45 -8.88
N GLY A 171 13.67 -10.97 -7.71
CA GLY A 171 14.14 -10.51 -6.41
C GLY A 171 14.17 -11.67 -5.40
N ALA A 172 15.33 -12.28 -5.21
CA ALA A 172 15.50 -13.42 -4.31
C ALA A 172 16.12 -13.01 -2.96
N ALA A 173 15.78 -13.77 -1.91
CA ALA A 173 16.37 -13.68 -0.57
C ALA A 173 16.37 -12.24 0.00
N GLY A 174 17.54 -11.60 0.11
CA GLY A 174 17.65 -10.24 0.67
C GLY A 174 16.86 -9.20 -0.12
N THR A 175 16.83 -9.31 -1.45
CA THR A 175 16.03 -8.41 -2.32
C THR A 175 14.53 -8.64 -2.23
N ALA A 176 14.07 -9.73 -1.58
CA ALA A 176 12.67 -9.95 -1.24
C ALA A 176 12.22 -9.23 0.04
N TYR A 177 13.15 -8.90 0.94
CA TYR A 177 12.83 -8.18 2.17
C TYR A 177 12.72 -6.66 1.99
N ILE A 178 13.41 -6.09 0.99
CA ILE A 178 13.26 -4.67 0.62
C ILE A 178 11.79 -4.33 0.34
N PRO A 179 11.11 -4.97 -0.63
CA PRO A 179 9.69 -4.70 -0.85
C PRO A 179 8.79 -5.06 0.33
N ALA A 180 9.13 -6.08 1.13
CA ALA A 180 8.35 -6.38 2.34
C ALA A 180 8.41 -5.27 3.40
N LEU A 181 9.46 -4.43 3.41
CA LEU A 181 9.62 -3.28 4.31
C LEU A 181 9.15 -1.96 3.69
N ALA A 182 8.91 -1.93 2.38
CA ALA A 182 8.45 -0.73 1.67
C ALA A 182 6.97 -0.40 1.96
N ASP A 183 6.58 0.81 1.56
CA ASP A 183 5.21 1.32 1.67
C ASP A 183 4.36 1.01 0.44
N PHE A 184 5.01 0.83 -0.72
CA PHE A 184 4.36 0.47 -1.98
C PHE A 184 5.23 -0.45 -2.84
N VAL A 185 4.63 -1.56 -3.27
CA VAL A 185 5.27 -2.64 -4.04
C VAL A 185 4.50 -2.90 -5.34
N PRO A 186 4.72 -2.09 -6.39
CA PRO A 186 4.21 -2.41 -7.72
C PRO A 186 5.05 -3.55 -8.33
N MET A 187 4.39 -4.48 -9.01
CA MET A 187 5.00 -5.67 -9.61
C MET A 187 4.67 -5.79 -11.09
N VAL A 188 5.69 -5.92 -11.94
CA VAL A 188 5.51 -6.11 -13.39
C VAL A 188 5.13 -7.55 -13.69
N LYS A 189 4.01 -7.72 -14.39
CA LYS A 189 3.44 -9.02 -14.73
C LYS A 189 4.37 -9.85 -15.61
N GLY A 190 4.59 -11.10 -15.23
CA GLY A 190 5.32 -12.12 -16.02
C GLY A 190 6.83 -11.90 -16.14
N THR A 191 7.37 -10.75 -15.73
CA THR A 191 8.81 -10.48 -15.72
C THR A 191 9.37 -10.34 -14.30
N SER A 192 8.52 -10.04 -13.32
CA SER A 192 8.93 -9.91 -11.91
C SER A 192 8.51 -11.11 -11.08
N ASN A 193 9.36 -11.48 -10.13
CA ASN A 193 9.05 -12.49 -9.13
C ASN A 193 9.85 -12.21 -7.85
N MET A 194 9.36 -12.72 -6.72
CA MET A 194 9.98 -12.56 -5.43
C MET A 194 9.86 -13.82 -4.58
N ALA A 195 10.94 -14.25 -3.95
CA ALA A 195 10.89 -15.37 -3.00
C ALA A 195 12.07 -15.32 -2.03
N LEU A 196 11.90 -15.90 -0.84
CA LEU A 196 13.01 -16.08 0.10
C LEU A 196 14.07 -17.04 -0.43
N GLY A 197 13.66 -18.02 -1.23
CA GLY A 197 14.53 -18.96 -1.93
C GLY A 197 14.00 -19.20 -3.33
N GLY A 198 14.89 -19.24 -4.33
CA GLY A 198 14.49 -19.56 -5.70
C GLY A 198 14.10 -21.03 -5.88
N PRO A 199 13.49 -21.40 -7.03
CA PRO A 199 13.07 -22.77 -7.31
C PRO A 199 14.11 -23.87 -7.07
N PRO A 200 15.41 -23.69 -7.40
CA PRO A 200 16.42 -24.72 -7.11
C PRO A 200 16.57 -25.03 -5.62
N LEU A 201 16.42 -24.02 -4.76
CA LEU A 201 16.50 -24.20 -3.31
C LEU A 201 15.24 -24.89 -2.77
N VAL A 202 14.07 -24.52 -3.28
CA VAL A 202 12.79 -25.16 -2.94
C VAL A 202 12.83 -26.65 -3.30
N LYS A 203 13.28 -27.00 -4.51
CA LYS A 203 13.46 -28.39 -4.93
C LYS A 203 14.43 -29.15 -4.03
N ALA A 204 15.57 -28.54 -3.69
CA ALA A 204 16.59 -29.20 -2.88
C ALA A 204 16.16 -29.45 -1.43
N VAL A 205 15.36 -28.56 -0.84
CA VAL A 205 14.99 -28.61 0.60
C VAL A 205 13.62 -29.25 0.82
N VAL A 206 12.63 -28.89 -0.01
CA VAL A 206 11.23 -29.30 0.14
C VAL A 206 10.89 -30.46 -0.82
N GLY A 207 11.64 -30.63 -1.91
CA GLY A 207 11.37 -31.64 -2.93
C GLY A 207 10.31 -31.24 -3.95
N GLU A 208 9.88 -29.98 -3.94
CA GLU A 208 8.84 -29.47 -4.83
C GLU A 208 9.45 -28.93 -6.15
N ASP A 209 8.89 -29.38 -7.27
CA ASP A 209 9.20 -28.88 -8.60
C ASP A 209 8.23 -27.76 -8.97
N ILE A 210 8.69 -26.51 -8.87
CA ILE A 210 7.88 -25.31 -9.07
C ILE A 210 8.62 -24.28 -9.93
N THR A 211 7.91 -23.49 -10.74
CA THR A 211 8.52 -22.39 -11.49
C THR A 211 8.65 -21.11 -10.65
N ALA A 212 9.46 -20.15 -11.10
CA ALA A 212 9.58 -18.86 -10.39
C ALA A 212 8.26 -18.06 -10.37
N GLU A 213 7.45 -18.18 -11.44
CA GLU A 213 6.14 -17.53 -11.54
C GLU A 213 5.12 -18.15 -10.59
N GLU A 214 5.08 -19.49 -10.50
CA GLU A 214 4.20 -20.20 -9.56
C GLU A 214 4.61 -20.00 -8.11
N LEU A 215 5.90 -19.85 -7.84
CA LEU A 215 6.44 -19.66 -6.50
C LEU A 215 6.17 -18.23 -5.97
N GLY A 216 6.37 -17.22 -6.82
CA GLY A 216 6.47 -15.84 -6.36
C GLY A 216 6.22 -14.79 -7.45
N GLY A 217 5.48 -15.13 -8.50
CA GLY A 217 5.08 -14.18 -9.53
C GLY A 217 4.18 -13.07 -9.00
N SER A 218 3.96 -12.03 -9.81
CA SER A 218 3.16 -10.86 -9.44
C SER A 218 1.75 -11.23 -8.95
N LYS A 219 1.09 -12.21 -9.57
CA LYS A 219 -0.24 -12.69 -9.16
C LYS A 219 -0.25 -13.29 -7.76
N ILE A 220 0.74 -14.12 -7.44
CA ILE A 220 0.85 -14.74 -6.12
C ILE A 220 0.89 -13.66 -5.05
N HIS A 221 1.72 -12.64 -5.25
CA HIS A 221 1.90 -11.59 -4.27
C HIS A 221 0.81 -10.53 -4.24
N CYS A 222 0.14 -10.26 -5.36
CA CYS A 222 -0.93 -9.26 -5.45
C CYS A 222 -2.34 -9.83 -5.17
N GLU A 223 -2.53 -11.15 -5.22
CA GLU A 223 -3.85 -11.78 -5.03
C GLU A 223 -3.90 -12.78 -3.86
N ILE A 224 -2.78 -13.39 -3.47
CA ILE A 224 -2.76 -14.45 -2.46
C ILE A 224 -1.99 -14.02 -1.21
N SER A 225 -0.71 -13.69 -1.34
CA SER A 225 0.15 -13.44 -0.17
C SER A 225 0.01 -12.03 0.41
N GLY A 226 -0.55 -11.09 -0.35
CA GLY A 226 -0.70 -9.69 0.06
C GLY A 226 0.60 -8.89 0.20
N VAL A 227 1.73 -9.38 -0.32
CA VAL A 227 3.00 -8.61 -0.28
C VAL A 227 3.03 -7.56 -1.39
N GLY A 228 2.62 -7.91 -2.60
CA GLY A 228 2.50 -6.99 -3.72
C GLY A 228 1.29 -6.07 -3.56
N ASP A 229 1.42 -4.80 -3.97
CA ASP A 229 0.35 -3.80 -3.88
C ASP A 229 -0.42 -3.64 -5.18
N LEU A 230 0.27 -3.74 -6.31
CA LEU A 230 -0.32 -3.50 -7.63
C LEU A 230 0.41 -4.31 -8.70
N GLU A 231 -0.31 -5.19 -9.41
CA GLU A 231 0.19 -5.80 -10.64
C GLU A 231 0.03 -4.80 -11.80
N VAL A 232 1.11 -4.59 -12.55
CA VAL A 232 1.14 -3.68 -13.71
C VAL A 232 1.62 -4.43 -14.96
N ALA A 233 1.22 -3.94 -16.13
CA ALA A 233 1.44 -4.66 -17.39
C ALA A 233 2.91 -4.72 -17.82
N ASP A 234 3.65 -3.63 -17.64
CA ASP A 234 5.02 -3.47 -18.11
C ASP A 234 5.79 -2.43 -17.27
N ASP A 235 7.06 -2.24 -17.61
CA ASP A 235 7.96 -1.30 -16.95
C ASP A 235 7.47 0.16 -17.02
N ARG A 236 6.85 0.57 -18.13
CA ARG A 236 6.36 1.96 -18.30
C ARG A 236 5.16 2.22 -17.38
N ALA A 237 4.22 1.27 -17.34
CA ALA A 237 3.09 1.31 -16.43
C ALA A 237 3.55 1.28 -14.96
N CYS A 238 4.59 0.52 -14.63
CA CYS A 238 5.18 0.50 -13.30
C CYS A 238 5.73 1.87 -12.90
N ILE A 239 6.58 2.49 -13.73
CA ILE A 239 7.12 3.82 -13.46
C ILE A 239 5.99 4.87 -13.34
N GLN A 240 4.95 4.79 -14.17
CA GLN A 240 3.80 5.68 -14.03
C GLN A 240 3.06 5.46 -12.70
N ALA A 241 2.85 4.22 -12.28
CA ALA A 241 2.22 3.92 -10.99
C ALA A 241 3.04 4.45 -9.80
N ILE A 242 4.37 4.43 -9.87
CA ILE A 242 5.25 5.05 -8.86
C ILE A 242 5.00 6.57 -8.79
N LYS A 243 4.92 7.25 -9.93
CA LYS A 243 4.63 8.70 -9.99
C LYS A 243 3.25 9.02 -9.43
N ASP A 244 2.24 8.27 -9.89
CA ASP A 244 0.85 8.44 -9.45
C ASP A 244 0.73 8.24 -7.94
N TYR A 245 1.34 7.18 -7.39
CA TYR A 245 1.43 6.94 -5.95
C TYR A 245 2.07 8.12 -5.23
N LEU A 246 3.31 8.50 -5.61
CA LEU A 246 4.04 9.59 -4.95
C LEU A 246 3.31 10.92 -5.04
N SER A 247 2.44 11.14 -6.05
CA SER A 247 1.63 12.35 -6.16
C SER A 247 0.70 12.60 -4.97
N TYR A 248 0.32 11.54 -4.23
CA TYR A 248 -0.54 11.65 -3.04
C TYR A 248 0.24 11.89 -1.74
N PHE A 249 1.56 11.66 -1.74
CA PHE A 249 2.39 11.71 -0.54
C PHE A 249 3.16 13.02 -0.44
N PRO A 250 3.44 13.51 0.78
CA PRO A 250 4.47 14.53 0.99
C PRO A 250 5.87 13.97 0.70
N SER A 251 6.90 14.83 0.70
CA SER A 251 8.29 14.35 0.58
C SER A 251 8.74 13.57 1.84
N SER A 252 8.17 13.93 2.99
CA SER A 252 8.40 13.28 4.28
C SER A 252 7.25 13.53 5.26
N ASN A 253 7.27 12.83 6.39
CA ASN A 253 6.28 12.97 7.47
C ASN A 253 6.23 14.36 8.15
N ALA A 254 7.20 15.24 7.88
CA ALA A 254 7.22 16.61 8.41
C ALA A 254 6.43 17.60 7.55
N GLU A 255 5.95 17.17 6.39
CA GLU A 255 5.21 18.00 5.43
C GLU A 255 3.75 17.51 5.31
N LYS A 256 2.86 18.41 4.88
CA LYS A 256 1.50 18.03 4.49
C LYS A 256 1.50 17.46 3.06
N PRO A 257 0.58 16.53 2.73
CA PRO A 257 0.42 16.05 1.36
C PRO A 257 0.17 17.20 0.38
N PRO A 258 0.67 17.11 -0.86
CA PRO A 258 0.52 18.17 -1.84
C PRO A 258 -0.92 18.29 -2.34
N ALA A 259 -1.54 19.45 -2.12
CA ALA A 259 -2.81 19.79 -2.76
C ALA A 259 -2.58 20.18 -4.23
N ILE A 260 -3.56 19.87 -5.09
CA ILE A 260 -3.56 20.28 -6.50
C ILE A 260 -4.77 21.17 -6.79
N ALA A 261 -4.69 22.01 -7.82
CA ALA A 261 -5.87 22.70 -8.31
C ALA A 261 -6.92 21.68 -8.79
N CYS A 262 -8.18 21.92 -8.47
CA CYS A 262 -9.30 21.08 -8.85
C CYS A 262 -10.42 21.96 -9.39
N ASP A 263 -10.92 21.60 -10.57
CA ASP A 263 -12.06 22.24 -11.24
C ASP A 263 -13.37 21.45 -11.08
N ASP A 264 -13.34 20.30 -10.38
CA ASP A 264 -14.53 19.56 -9.95
C ASP A 264 -15.24 20.32 -8.80
N PRO A 265 -16.45 20.89 -9.01
CA PRO A 265 -17.09 21.74 -8.02
C PRO A 265 -17.19 21.07 -6.65
N SER A 266 -16.78 21.78 -5.61
CA SER A 266 -16.77 21.27 -4.23
C SER A 266 -18.18 21.11 -3.65
N ASP A 267 -19.14 21.87 -4.18
CA ASP A 267 -20.55 21.88 -3.77
C ASP A 267 -21.44 20.95 -4.58
N ARG A 268 -20.90 20.22 -5.59
CA ARG A 268 -21.73 19.37 -6.43
C ARG A 268 -22.41 18.28 -5.62
N ARG A 269 -23.68 18.10 -5.90
CA ARG A 269 -24.49 16.97 -5.43
C ARG A 269 -24.48 15.87 -6.48
N GLU A 270 -24.42 14.62 -6.04
CA GLU A 270 -24.32 13.48 -6.94
C GLU A 270 -25.58 12.62 -6.88
N GLU A 271 -26.48 12.81 -7.85
CA GLU A 271 -27.79 12.16 -7.90
C GLU A 271 -27.68 10.63 -7.96
N SER A 272 -26.62 10.06 -8.55
CA SER A 272 -26.48 8.60 -8.61
C SER A 272 -26.35 7.93 -7.24
N LEU A 273 -25.98 8.68 -6.19
CA LEU A 273 -25.78 8.12 -4.83
C LEU A 273 -27.05 7.51 -4.23
N VAL A 274 -28.24 8.02 -4.56
CA VAL A 274 -29.51 7.46 -4.04
C VAL A 274 -29.92 6.15 -4.70
N GLU A 275 -29.31 5.80 -5.85
CA GLU A 275 -29.62 4.56 -6.58
C GLU A 275 -28.58 3.45 -6.37
N ILE A 276 -27.35 3.81 -5.97
CA ILE A 276 -26.25 2.84 -5.85
C ILE A 276 -26.46 1.87 -4.69
N VAL A 277 -26.87 2.38 -3.52
CA VAL A 277 -27.07 1.57 -2.31
C VAL A 277 -28.50 1.04 -2.30
N PRO A 278 -28.73 -0.29 -2.43
CA PRO A 278 -30.07 -0.84 -2.50
C PRO A 278 -30.81 -0.73 -1.16
N ASP A 279 -32.11 -0.47 -1.21
CA ASP A 279 -33.02 -0.48 -0.06
C ASP A 279 -32.94 -1.77 0.75
N SER A 280 -32.80 -2.91 0.05
CA SER A 280 -32.66 -4.21 0.70
C SER A 280 -31.24 -4.41 1.22
N ALA A 281 -31.10 -4.55 2.53
CA ALA A 281 -29.84 -4.89 3.20
C ALA A 281 -29.19 -6.19 2.69
N ARG A 282 -29.97 -7.09 2.07
CA ARG A 282 -29.49 -8.37 1.49
C ARG A 282 -28.88 -8.23 0.10
N ARG A 283 -29.14 -7.13 -0.62
CA ARG A 283 -28.57 -6.90 -1.95
C ARG A 283 -27.20 -6.22 -1.82
N ALA A 284 -26.22 -6.81 -2.49
CA ALA A 284 -24.88 -6.26 -2.61
C ALA A 284 -24.80 -5.18 -3.69
N TYR A 285 -23.79 -4.31 -3.59
CA TYR A 285 -23.45 -3.30 -4.59
C TYR A 285 -21.95 -3.04 -4.56
N ASP A 286 -21.42 -2.42 -5.62
CA ASP A 286 -20.01 -2.05 -5.70
C ASP A 286 -19.76 -0.70 -5.01
N VAL A 287 -19.10 -0.73 -3.84
CA VAL A 287 -18.76 0.49 -3.11
C VAL A 287 -17.88 1.45 -3.91
N LYS A 288 -17.13 0.96 -4.90
CA LYS A 288 -16.30 1.81 -5.75
C LYS A 288 -17.14 2.78 -6.58
N LYS A 289 -18.41 2.48 -6.86
CA LYS A 289 -19.33 3.44 -7.49
C LYS A 289 -19.59 4.63 -6.56
N VAL A 290 -19.80 4.38 -5.27
CA VAL A 290 -19.93 5.44 -4.25
C VAL A 290 -18.66 6.26 -4.16
N ILE A 291 -17.49 5.60 -4.11
CA ILE A 291 -16.20 6.28 -4.04
C ILE A 291 -16.00 7.20 -5.25
N ARG A 292 -16.18 6.70 -6.48
CA ARG A 292 -16.01 7.50 -7.70
C ARG A 292 -17.01 8.66 -7.79
N ALA A 293 -18.21 8.48 -7.24
CA ALA A 293 -19.23 9.51 -7.17
C ALA A 293 -18.81 10.69 -6.26
N ILE A 294 -18.05 10.44 -5.18
CA ILE A 294 -17.69 11.49 -4.20
C ILE A 294 -16.32 12.14 -4.40
N VAL A 295 -15.35 11.44 -5.01
CA VAL A 295 -13.98 11.94 -5.18
C VAL A 295 -13.82 12.78 -6.45
N ASP A 296 -12.75 13.59 -6.51
CA ASP A 296 -12.47 14.48 -7.64
C ASP A 296 -12.39 13.72 -8.96
N HIS A 297 -13.27 14.08 -9.90
CA HIS A 297 -13.40 13.46 -11.23
C HIS A 297 -13.53 11.92 -11.21
N GLY A 298 -13.95 11.34 -10.08
CA GLY A 298 -14.01 9.88 -9.90
C GLY A 298 -12.67 9.15 -10.02
N ARG A 299 -11.54 9.87 -9.86
CA ARG A 299 -10.20 9.27 -9.95
C ARG A 299 -9.84 8.55 -8.66
N LEU A 300 -9.38 7.31 -8.81
CA LEU A 300 -9.06 6.42 -7.70
C LEU A 300 -7.74 5.70 -7.99
N PHE A 301 -6.81 5.73 -7.04
CA PHE A 301 -5.62 4.89 -7.03
C PHE A 301 -5.81 3.79 -5.99
N GLU A 302 -6.19 2.59 -6.43
CA GLU A 302 -6.47 1.47 -5.52
C GLU A 302 -5.20 0.78 -5.04
N MET A 303 -5.11 0.55 -3.73
CA MET A 303 -4.07 -0.25 -3.10
C MET A 303 -4.57 -1.69 -2.90
N LYS A 304 -3.78 -2.67 -3.34
CA LYS A 304 -4.10 -4.11 -3.28
C LYS A 304 -5.49 -4.43 -3.85
N PRO A 305 -5.83 -4.04 -5.10
CA PRO A 305 -7.14 -4.34 -5.68
C PRO A 305 -7.39 -5.86 -5.88
N GLY A 306 -6.32 -6.66 -5.95
CA GLY A 306 -6.35 -8.11 -6.13
C GLY A 306 -6.51 -8.93 -4.83
N TRP A 307 -6.18 -8.36 -3.66
CA TRP A 307 -6.12 -9.08 -2.39
C TRP A 307 -7.10 -8.50 -1.36
N ALA A 308 -7.71 -9.38 -0.56
CA ALA A 308 -8.75 -9.04 0.42
C ALA A 308 -9.84 -8.10 -0.17
N LYS A 309 -10.51 -8.58 -1.22
CA LYS A 309 -11.44 -7.77 -2.05
C LYS A 309 -12.72 -7.33 -1.31
N ASN A 310 -12.95 -7.84 -0.10
CA ASN A 310 -14.02 -7.45 0.84
C ASN A 310 -13.78 -6.07 1.50
N VAL A 311 -12.58 -5.50 1.40
CA VAL A 311 -12.28 -4.10 1.73
C VAL A 311 -11.53 -3.43 0.59
N VAL A 312 -11.97 -2.22 0.24
CA VAL A 312 -11.29 -1.32 -0.68
C VAL A 312 -10.45 -0.34 0.13
N THR A 313 -9.17 -0.25 -0.22
CA THR A 313 -8.23 0.77 0.26
C THR A 313 -7.70 1.52 -0.94
N ALA A 314 -7.77 2.85 -0.93
CA ALA A 314 -7.38 3.64 -2.10
C ALA A 314 -7.02 5.07 -1.76
N PHE A 315 -6.12 5.67 -2.55
CA PHE A 315 -5.89 7.12 -2.53
C PHE A 315 -6.79 7.82 -3.55
N ALA A 316 -7.30 8.97 -3.15
CA ALA A 316 -8.09 9.85 -4.00
C ALA A 316 -7.86 11.31 -3.59
N ARG A 317 -8.61 12.23 -4.18
CA ARG A 317 -8.64 13.63 -3.76
C ARG A 317 -10.05 14.14 -3.53
N LEU A 318 -10.17 15.06 -2.58
CA LEU A 318 -11.37 15.86 -2.31
C LEU A 318 -10.99 17.34 -2.39
N ALA A 319 -11.55 18.05 -3.36
CA ALA A 319 -11.20 19.46 -3.64
C ALA A 319 -9.67 19.66 -3.74
N GLY A 320 -8.99 18.76 -4.45
CA GLY A 320 -7.55 18.81 -4.67
C GLY A 320 -6.69 18.24 -3.53
N HIS A 321 -7.25 17.92 -2.37
CA HIS A 321 -6.50 17.42 -1.21
C HIS A 321 -6.44 15.89 -1.20
N PRO A 322 -5.25 15.27 -1.08
CA PRO A 322 -5.11 13.82 -0.93
C PRO A 322 -5.90 13.27 0.26
N VAL A 323 -6.60 12.16 0.05
CA VAL A 323 -7.29 11.39 1.10
C VAL A 323 -7.07 9.89 0.89
N GLY A 324 -6.97 9.15 1.99
CA GLY A 324 -6.98 7.69 2.02
C GLY A 324 -8.38 7.17 2.34
N ILE A 325 -8.92 6.30 1.50
CA ILE A 325 -10.27 5.76 1.62
C ILE A 325 -10.19 4.32 2.11
N VAL A 326 -10.97 3.99 3.14
CA VAL A 326 -11.19 2.63 3.64
C VAL A 326 -12.68 2.33 3.57
N ALA A 327 -13.08 1.39 2.71
CA ALA A 327 -14.48 1.12 2.43
C ALA A 327 -14.77 -0.38 2.39
N ASN A 328 -15.86 -0.82 3.02
CA ASN A 328 -16.29 -2.22 2.91
C ASN A 328 -16.87 -2.48 1.51
N GLN A 329 -16.65 -3.67 0.96
CA GLN A 329 -17.15 -4.08 -0.36
C GLN A 329 -18.25 -5.13 -0.23
N PRO A 330 -19.54 -4.74 -0.25
CA PRO A 330 -20.66 -5.66 -0.07
C PRO A 330 -20.73 -6.79 -1.12
N MET A 331 -20.18 -6.60 -2.32
CA MET A 331 -20.12 -7.66 -3.35
C MET A 331 -19.20 -8.82 -2.99
N VAL A 332 -18.33 -8.67 -2.00
CA VAL A 332 -17.38 -9.70 -1.59
C VAL A 332 -17.58 -9.98 -0.11
N LEU A 333 -17.95 -11.22 0.23
CA LEU A 333 -18.25 -11.65 1.61
C LEU A 333 -19.31 -10.78 2.33
N GLY A 334 -20.19 -10.10 1.58
CA GLY A 334 -21.18 -9.18 2.16
C GLY A 334 -20.57 -7.96 2.85
N GLY A 335 -19.30 -7.63 2.60
CA GLY A 335 -18.56 -6.58 3.28
C GLY A 335 -18.02 -6.99 4.66
N ALA A 336 -18.12 -8.27 5.04
CA ALA A 336 -17.57 -8.78 6.28
C ALA A 336 -16.03 -8.72 6.28
N LEU A 337 -15.46 -8.42 7.44
CA LEU A 337 -14.01 -8.37 7.64
C LEU A 337 -13.46 -9.76 8.00
N ASP A 338 -12.24 -10.03 7.59
CA ASP A 338 -11.52 -11.28 7.80
C ASP A 338 -10.04 -10.98 8.11
N ILE A 339 -9.21 -12.01 8.10
CA ILE A 339 -7.79 -11.92 8.48
C ILE A 339 -7.04 -10.98 7.52
N ASP A 340 -7.19 -11.23 6.22
CA ASP A 340 -6.47 -10.52 5.17
C ASP A 340 -6.96 -9.06 5.05
N SER A 341 -8.28 -8.82 5.10
CA SER A 341 -8.81 -7.45 5.06
C SER A 341 -8.45 -6.65 6.30
N ALA A 342 -8.32 -7.28 7.47
CA ALA A 342 -7.86 -6.61 8.67
C ALA A 342 -6.40 -6.16 8.55
N ASP A 343 -5.51 -7.03 8.04
CA ASP A 343 -4.10 -6.67 7.78
C ASP A 343 -3.99 -5.57 6.72
N LYS A 344 -4.74 -5.71 5.61
CA LYS A 344 -4.81 -4.72 4.53
C LYS A 344 -5.20 -3.33 5.04
N ALA A 345 -6.32 -3.25 5.75
CA ALA A 345 -6.85 -1.98 6.23
C ALA A 345 -5.96 -1.37 7.31
N ALA A 346 -5.45 -2.17 8.26
CA ALA A 346 -4.58 -1.67 9.33
C ALA A 346 -3.29 -1.07 8.76
N ARG A 347 -2.61 -1.75 7.83
CA ARG A 347 -1.39 -1.22 7.19
C ARG A 347 -1.67 0.07 6.42
N PHE A 348 -2.78 0.14 5.69
CA PHE A 348 -3.17 1.33 4.94
C PHE A 348 -3.50 2.53 5.85
N ILE A 349 -4.20 2.31 6.97
CA ILE A 349 -4.49 3.35 7.97
C ILE A 349 -3.19 3.91 8.56
N MET A 350 -2.28 3.04 9.00
CA MET A 350 -0.97 3.47 9.53
C MET A 350 -0.13 4.21 8.50
N LEU A 351 -0.17 3.77 7.23
CA LEU A 351 0.52 4.45 6.13
C LEU A 351 -0.02 5.87 5.92
N CYS A 352 -1.34 6.04 5.89
CA CYS A 352 -1.95 7.36 5.76
C CYS A 352 -1.60 8.27 6.93
N ASP A 353 -1.68 7.76 8.17
CA ASP A 353 -1.37 8.52 9.37
C ASP A 353 0.09 8.98 9.39
N ALA A 354 1.04 8.10 9.08
CA ALA A 354 2.47 8.40 9.07
C ALA A 354 2.85 9.53 8.10
N PHE A 355 2.07 9.75 7.04
CA PHE A 355 2.34 10.76 6.02
C PHE A 355 1.28 11.86 5.97
N ASN A 356 0.56 12.08 7.07
CA ASN A 356 -0.39 13.17 7.22
C ASN A 356 -1.54 13.15 6.20
N ILE A 357 -1.91 11.98 5.68
CA ILE A 357 -3.01 11.80 4.72
C ILE A 357 -4.31 11.56 5.50
N PRO A 358 -5.31 12.45 5.39
CA PRO A 358 -6.64 12.28 5.97
C PRO A 358 -7.31 10.97 5.56
N LEU A 359 -8.07 10.37 6.47
CA LEU A 359 -8.77 9.11 6.27
C LEU A 359 -10.27 9.32 6.10
N VAL A 360 -10.86 8.67 5.10
CA VAL A 360 -12.30 8.62 4.86
C VAL A 360 -12.78 7.17 4.97
N PHE A 361 -13.70 6.91 5.89
CA PHE A 361 -14.29 5.60 6.12
C PHE A 361 -15.70 5.54 5.54
N LEU A 362 -15.96 4.54 4.68
CA LEU A 362 -17.29 4.27 4.15
C LEU A 362 -17.79 2.92 4.70
N GLN A 363 -18.73 2.98 5.65
CA GLN A 363 -19.16 1.79 6.38
C GLN A 363 -20.36 1.09 5.73
N ASP A 364 -20.18 -0.17 5.36
CA ASP A 364 -21.25 -1.16 5.12
C ASP A 364 -20.74 -2.54 5.53
N VAL A 365 -20.56 -2.71 6.84
CA VAL A 365 -19.91 -3.86 7.47
C VAL A 365 -20.88 -4.59 8.41
N PRO A 366 -21.17 -5.88 8.16
CA PRO A 366 -21.98 -6.69 9.06
C PRO A 366 -21.19 -7.21 10.29
N GLY A 367 -19.89 -6.94 10.35
CA GLY A 367 -18.96 -7.37 11.40
C GLY A 367 -17.78 -8.15 10.82
N PHE A 368 -17.09 -8.89 11.69
CA PHE A 368 -16.07 -9.85 11.28
C PHE A 368 -16.69 -11.20 10.92
N MET A 369 -16.02 -11.95 10.05
CA MET A 369 -16.32 -13.35 9.80
C MET A 369 -16.24 -14.16 11.09
N VAL A 370 -17.19 -15.09 11.25
CA VAL A 370 -17.27 -15.99 12.39
C VAL A 370 -17.08 -17.44 11.92
N GLY A 371 -16.47 -18.27 12.76
CA GLY A 371 -16.33 -19.71 12.52
C GLY A 371 -14.98 -20.28 12.91
N SER A 372 -14.92 -21.58 13.16
CA SER A 372 -13.72 -22.25 13.71
C SER A 372 -12.45 -22.07 12.86
N LYS A 373 -12.58 -21.92 11.54
CA LYS A 373 -11.44 -21.70 10.64
C LYS A 373 -10.76 -20.35 10.89
N VAL A 374 -11.53 -19.26 10.95
CA VAL A 374 -10.99 -17.92 11.17
C VAL A 374 -10.48 -17.75 12.61
N GLU A 375 -11.14 -18.41 13.58
CA GLU A 375 -10.65 -18.45 14.96
C GLU A 375 -9.27 -19.11 15.07
N ARG A 376 -9.09 -20.29 14.45
CA ARG A 376 -7.80 -21.01 14.46
C ARG A 376 -6.69 -20.27 13.74
N ALA A 377 -7.01 -19.50 12.70
CA ALA A 377 -6.05 -18.67 11.99
C ALA A 377 -5.76 -17.33 12.73
N GLY A 378 -6.49 -17.03 13.81
CA GLY A 378 -6.20 -15.91 14.71
C GLY A 378 -6.93 -14.62 14.34
N ILE A 379 -8.18 -14.68 13.89
CA ILE A 379 -8.95 -13.48 13.53
C ILE A 379 -8.96 -12.39 14.61
N ILE A 380 -8.95 -12.77 15.89
CA ILE A 380 -8.93 -11.82 17.02
C ILE A 380 -7.68 -10.92 16.98
N ARG A 381 -6.47 -11.50 16.84
CA ARG A 381 -5.22 -10.72 16.80
C ARG A 381 -5.09 -9.90 15.51
N HIS A 382 -5.60 -10.40 14.39
CA HIS A 382 -5.62 -9.65 13.13
C HIS A 382 -6.64 -8.49 13.16
N GLY A 383 -7.87 -8.73 13.59
CA GLY A 383 -8.88 -7.68 13.77
C GLY A 383 -8.44 -6.61 14.77
N ALA A 384 -7.68 -6.99 15.81
CA ALA A 384 -7.10 -6.05 16.75
C ALA A 384 -6.07 -5.09 16.14
N LYS A 385 -5.44 -5.42 15.00
CA LYS A 385 -4.56 -4.49 14.26
C LYS A 385 -5.35 -3.31 13.71
N MET A 386 -6.57 -3.51 13.22
CA MET A 386 -7.41 -2.39 12.78
C MET A 386 -7.83 -1.53 13.97
N LEU A 387 -8.25 -2.14 15.09
CA LEU A 387 -8.57 -1.41 16.33
C LEU A 387 -7.39 -0.56 16.78
N TYR A 388 -6.19 -1.12 16.76
CA TYR A 388 -4.96 -0.42 17.07
C TYR A 388 -4.72 0.76 16.11
N ALA A 389 -4.71 0.50 14.80
CA ALA A 389 -4.39 1.48 13.77
C ALA A 389 -5.36 2.68 13.80
N VAL A 390 -6.67 2.44 13.89
CA VAL A 390 -7.67 3.53 13.90
C VAL A 390 -7.65 4.34 15.21
N SER A 391 -7.28 3.71 16.33
CA SER A 391 -7.13 4.38 17.63
C SER A 391 -5.86 5.23 17.67
N GLU A 392 -4.76 4.73 17.13
CA GLU A 392 -3.49 5.45 17.12
C GLU A 392 -3.56 6.67 16.21
N ALA A 393 -4.19 6.52 15.04
CA ALA A 393 -4.24 7.54 14.00
C ALA A 393 -4.70 8.91 14.53
N THR A 394 -3.93 9.94 14.20
CA THR A 394 -4.08 11.34 14.61
C THR A 394 -4.44 12.27 13.47
N VAL A 395 -4.30 11.82 12.21
CA VAL A 395 -4.82 12.53 11.03
C VAL A 395 -6.33 12.79 11.13
N PRO A 396 -6.86 13.72 10.30
CA PRO A 396 -8.29 13.86 10.15
C PRO A 396 -8.97 12.54 9.77
N LYS A 397 -10.07 12.20 10.43
CA LYS A 397 -10.84 10.97 10.23
C LYS A 397 -12.29 11.34 9.97
N LEU A 398 -12.79 11.05 8.77
CA LEU A 398 -14.15 11.34 8.34
C LEU A 398 -14.89 10.03 8.08
N THR A 399 -16.05 9.84 8.69
CA THR A 399 -16.81 8.60 8.61
C THR A 399 -18.19 8.85 7.99
N VAL A 400 -18.55 8.03 7.01
CA VAL A 400 -19.89 7.97 6.43
C VAL A 400 -20.43 6.55 6.61
N VAL A 401 -21.48 6.41 7.41
CA VAL A 401 -22.20 5.14 7.55
C VAL A 401 -23.21 5.03 6.42
N LEU A 402 -22.92 4.18 5.42
CA LEU A 402 -23.77 4.01 4.25
C LEU A 402 -24.98 3.13 4.56
N ARG A 403 -24.73 2.00 5.23
CA ARG A 403 -25.75 0.99 5.52
C ARG A 403 -25.42 0.21 6.79
N LYS A 404 -24.77 -0.95 6.74
CA LYS A 404 -24.52 -1.75 7.95
C LYS A 404 -23.33 -1.21 8.74
N ALA A 405 -23.48 -1.10 10.05
CA ALA A 405 -22.39 -0.81 10.97
C ALA A 405 -22.58 -1.61 12.25
N TYR A 406 -22.20 -2.89 12.21
CA TYR A 406 -22.48 -3.80 13.32
C TYR A 406 -21.24 -4.20 14.13
N GLY A 407 -21.43 -4.29 15.44
CA GLY A 407 -20.48 -4.87 16.38
C GLY A 407 -19.08 -4.28 16.24
N ALA A 408 -18.06 -5.15 16.25
CA ALA A 408 -16.68 -4.74 16.06
C ALA A 408 -16.40 -4.09 14.70
N GLY A 409 -17.24 -4.31 13.69
CA GLY A 409 -17.14 -3.63 12.38
C GLY A 409 -17.31 -2.13 12.49
N TYR A 410 -18.29 -1.66 13.26
CA TYR A 410 -18.50 -0.22 13.54
C TYR A 410 -17.27 0.41 14.20
N PHE A 411 -16.63 -0.34 15.10
CA PHE A 411 -15.44 0.13 15.82
C PHE A 411 -14.23 0.30 14.90
N VAL A 412 -13.85 -0.75 14.19
CA VAL A 412 -12.64 -0.74 13.34
C VAL A 412 -12.77 0.15 12.10
N MET A 413 -14.00 0.50 11.70
CA MET A 413 -14.28 1.44 10.62
C MET A 413 -14.43 2.89 11.11
N CYS A 414 -13.87 3.23 12.27
CA CYS A 414 -13.88 4.59 12.86
C CYS A 414 -15.27 5.08 13.29
N GLY A 415 -15.94 4.28 14.13
CA GLY A 415 -17.12 4.72 14.88
C GLY A 415 -16.78 5.80 15.92
N ARG A 416 -17.79 6.37 16.58
CA ARG A 416 -17.67 7.55 17.48
C ARG A 416 -16.54 7.45 18.53
N GLY A 417 -16.30 6.26 19.10
CA GLY A 417 -15.27 6.06 20.12
C GLY A 417 -13.83 6.22 19.62
N TYR A 418 -13.62 6.34 18.31
CA TYR A 418 -12.31 6.43 17.67
C TYR A 418 -11.98 7.83 17.16
N GLU A 419 -12.63 8.85 17.77
CA GLU A 419 -12.35 10.27 17.54
C GLU A 419 -12.43 10.69 16.06
N PRO A 420 -13.51 10.35 15.32
CA PRO A 420 -13.74 10.95 14.01
C PRO A 420 -13.96 12.46 14.16
N ASP A 421 -13.42 13.25 13.23
CA ASP A 421 -13.68 14.70 13.13
C ASP A 421 -15.06 14.97 12.51
N LEU A 422 -15.60 13.99 11.78
CA LEU A 422 -16.96 13.95 11.28
C LEU A 422 -17.44 12.51 11.26
N ILE A 423 -18.63 12.24 11.78
CA ILE A 423 -19.35 10.99 11.60
C ILE A 423 -20.79 11.27 11.19
N VAL A 424 -21.13 10.96 9.94
CA VAL A 424 -22.48 11.11 9.40
C VAL A 424 -23.03 9.78 8.94
N ALA A 425 -24.35 9.68 8.85
CA ALA A 425 -25.03 8.50 8.36
C ALA A 425 -25.94 8.83 7.17
N TRP A 426 -26.11 7.87 6.27
CA TRP A 426 -27.22 7.90 5.30
C TRP A 426 -28.51 7.41 5.96
N PRO A 427 -29.70 7.71 5.40
CA PRO A 427 -30.97 7.26 5.98
C PRO A 427 -31.11 5.73 6.07
N THR A 428 -30.37 5.01 5.22
CA THR A 428 -30.31 3.54 5.17
C THR A 428 -29.38 2.92 6.22
N ALA A 429 -28.68 3.74 7.01
CA ALA A 429 -27.73 3.25 7.99
C ALA A 429 -28.39 2.48 9.13
N GLU A 430 -27.77 1.41 9.57
CA GLU A 430 -28.16 0.60 10.70
C GLU A 430 -26.95 0.42 11.63
N ILE A 431 -27.01 0.99 12.82
CA ILE A 431 -25.92 0.94 13.82
C ILE A 431 -26.37 0.06 14.98
N SER A 432 -25.66 -1.05 15.22
CA SER A 432 -26.06 -2.00 16.28
C SER A 432 -24.91 -2.88 16.74
N VAL A 433 -25.12 -3.65 17.81
CA VAL A 433 -24.19 -4.69 18.26
C VAL A 433 -24.16 -5.88 17.29
N MET A 434 -25.27 -6.16 16.61
CA MET A 434 -25.40 -7.24 15.62
C MET A 434 -26.57 -6.96 14.67
N GLY A 435 -26.60 -7.66 13.53
CA GLY A 435 -27.68 -7.50 12.55
C GLY A 435 -29.05 -7.95 13.09
N PRO A 436 -30.15 -7.37 12.59
CA PRO A 436 -31.48 -7.56 13.14
C PRO A 436 -31.95 -9.02 13.06
N GLU A 437 -31.68 -9.74 11.97
CA GLU A 437 -32.02 -11.17 11.89
C GLU A 437 -31.27 -12.03 12.91
N GLY A 438 -29.96 -11.76 13.10
CA GLY A 438 -29.13 -12.49 14.05
C GLY A 438 -29.54 -12.22 15.50
N GLY A 439 -29.72 -10.94 15.85
CA GLY A 439 -30.11 -10.51 17.19
C GLY A 439 -31.48 -11.03 17.59
N THR A 440 -32.44 -11.00 16.67
CA THR A 440 -33.80 -11.49 16.93
C THR A 440 -33.78 -12.97 17.32
N ASN A 441 -33.02 -13.80 16.59
CA ASN A 441 -32.96 -15.24 16.82
C ASN A 441 -32.28 -15.62 18.14
N ILE A 442 -31.47 -14.72 18.71
CA ILE A 442 -30.78 -14.93 19.98
C ILE A 442 -31.66 -14.43 21.13
N ILE A 443 -32.14 -13.19 21.05
CA ILE A 443 -32.86 -12.50 22.13
C ILE A 443 -34.27 -13.08 22.30
N PHE A 444 -35.02 -13.22 21.20
CA PHE A 444 -36.43 -13.65 21.23
C PHE A 444 -36.59 -15.15 20.96
N ARG A 445 -35.52 -15.95 21.08
CA ARG A 445 -35.53 -17.38 20.75
C ARG A 445 -36.67 -18.15 21.39
N ARG A 446 -36.93 -17.89 22.68
CA ARG A 446 -37.97 -18.59 23.45
C ARG A 446 -39.37 -18.18 23.00
N GLU A 447 -39.58 -16.90 22.75
CA GLU A 447 -40.87 -16.36 22.31
C GLU A 447 -41.22 -16.84 20.91
N ILE A 448 -40.26 -16.80 19.98
CA ILE A 448 -40.41 -17.33 18.61
C ILE A 448 -40.75 -18.82 18.64
N ALA A 449 -40.06 -19.61 19.48
CA ALA A 449 -40.32 -21.04 19.60
C ALA A 449 -41.67 -21.36 20.26
N ALA A 450 -42.19 -20.47 21.10
CA ALA A 450 -43.49 -20.61 21.77
C ALA A 450 -44.67 -20.05 20.94
N ALA A 451 -44.40 -19.31 19.87
CA ALA A 451 -45.42 -18.71 19.03
C ALA A 451 -46.16 -19.77 18.18
N ALA A 452 -47.45 -19.54 17.93
CA ALA A 452 -48.25 -20.39 17.06
C ALA A 452 -47.72 -20.42 15.61
N ASN A 453 -47.15 -19.29 15.17
CA ASN A 453 -46.46 -19.16 13.89
C ASN A 453 -45.06 -18.55 14.10
N PRO A 454 -44.02 -19.39 14.31
CA PRO A 454 -42.66 -18.91 14.58
C PRO A 454 -42.08 -18.02 13.50
N ASP A 455 -42.40 -18.24 12.23
CA ASP A 455 -41.84 -17.45 11.12
C ASP A 455 -42.45 -16.06 11.05
N GLU A 456 -43.76 -15.94 11.29
CA GLU A 456 -44.45 -14.66 11.39
C GLU A 456 -43.98 -13.86 12.62
N GLU A 457 -43.86 -14.53 13.78
CA GLU A 457 -43.33 -13.89 14.98
C GLU A 457 -41.89 -13.42 14.78
N ARG A 458 -41.05 -14.24 14.13
CA ARG A 458 -39.68 -13.84 13.79
C ARG A 458 -39.66 -12.62 12.88
N ALA A 459 -40.48 -12.59 11.82
CA ALA A 459 -40.56 -11.45 10.91
C ALA A 459 -41.00 -10.17 11.65
N ARG A 460 -42.00 -10.28 12.53
CA ARG A 460 -42.46 -9.18 13.38
C ARG A 460 -41.35 -8.65 14.27
N ARG A 461 -40.65 -9.52 15.00
CA ARG A 461 -39.56 -9.15 15.91
C ARG A 461 -38.34 -8.59 15.19
N VAL A 462 -38.02 -9.07 13.99
CA VAL A 462 -36.96 -8.47 13.13
C VAL A 462 -37.30 -7.03 12.78
N GLU A 463 -38.55 -6.75 12.43
CA GLU A 463 -38.97 -5.39 12.08
C GLU A 463 -39.01 -4.46 13.31
N GLU A 464 -39.45 -4.96 14.46
CA GLU A 464 -39.33 -4.24 15.74
C GLU A 464 -37.87 -3.93 16.08
N PHE A 465 -36.96 -4.89 15.92
CA PHE A 465 -35.53 -4.69 16.15
C PHE A 465 -34.95 -3.66 15.19
N ARG A 466 -35.32 -3.71 13.90
CA ARG A 466 -34.84 -2.75 12.89
C ARG A 466 -35.20 -1.31 13.26
N LYS A 467 -36.39 -1.08 13.83
CA LYS A 467 -36.80 0.25 14.32
C LYS A 467 -35.91 0.78 15.43
N LEU A 468 -35.22 -0.07 16.19
CA LEU A 468 -34.35 0.33 17.30
C LEU A 468 -32.92 0.68 16.88
N ILE A 469 -32.52 0.34 15.65
CA ILE A 469 -31.13 0.46 15.18
C ILE A 469 -30.97 1.46 14.02
N ASN A 470 -32.04 2.18 13.68
CA ASN A 470 -32.02 3.20 12.64
C ASN A 470 -31.12 4.40 13.06
N PRO A 471 -30.64 5.20 12.10
CA PRO A 471 -29.60 6.18 12.37
C PRO A 471 -30.13 7.42 13.11
N PHE A 472 -31.44 7.70 13.02
CA PHE A 472 -32.06 8.84 13.70
C PHE A 472 -32.06 8.66 15.23
N ILE A 473 -32.02 7.43 15.74
CA ILE A 473 -31.86 7.18 17.18
C ILE A 473 -30.46 7.59 17.63
N ALA A 474 -29.43 7.22 16.88
CA ALA A 474 -28.05 7.60 17.18
C ALA A 474 -27.84 9.13 17.04
N ALA A 475 -28.42 9.74 16.00
CA ALA A 475 -28.38 11.19 15.79
C ALA A 475 -29.16 11.96 16.88
N GLY A 476 -30.33 11.48 17.28
CA GLY A 476 -31.12 12.07 18.36
C GLY A 476 -30.42 12.04 19.72
N ALA A 477 -29.46 11.12 19.90
CA ALA A 477 -28.57 11.06 21.05
C ALA A 477 -27.23 11.80 20.84
N ALA A 478 -27.06 12.50 19.70
CA ALA A 478 -25.82 13.17 19.29
C ALA A 478 -24.57 12.26 19.31
N LEU A 479 -24.75 10.96 19.03
CA LEU A 479 -23.66 9.98 18.92
C LEU A 479 -23.07 9.94 17.50
N ILE A 480 -23.84 10.39 16.52
CA ILE A 480 -23.38 10.78 15.18
C ILE A 480 -23.72 12.25 14.96
N ASP A 481 -22.98 12.93 14.10
CA ASP A 481 -23.09 14.38 13.93
C ASP A 481 -24.34 14.77 13.11
N ASP A 482 -24.73 13.95 12.11
CA ASP A 482 -25.97 14.14 11.35
C ASP A 482 -26.41 12.89 10.57
N VAL A 483 -27.68 12.88 10.13
CA VAL A 483 -28.19 12.00 9.07
C VAL A 483 -28.38 12.83 7.79
N ILE A 484 -27.53 12.61 6.79
CA ILE A 484 -27.46 13.45 5.59
C ILE A 484 -28.16 12.83 4.39
N ASP A 485 -28.57 13.66 3.42
CA ASP A 485 -28.93 13.18 2.09
C ASP A 485 -27.69 12.56 1.42
N PRO A 486 -27.76 11.32 0.88
CA PRO A 486 -26.64 10.69 0.19
C PRO A 486 -25.97 11.59 -0.84
N ARG A 487 -26.75 12.40 -1.57
CA ARG A 487 -26.27 13.30 -2.63
C ARG A 487 -25.36 14.40 -2.13
N GLU A 488 -25.38 14.70 -0.83
CA GLU A 488 -24.59 15.75 -0.17
C GLU A 488 -23.30 15.20 0.46
N THR A 489 -22.99 13.92 0.27
CA THR A 489 -21.81 13.28 0.88
C THR A 489 -20.50 14.01 0.52
N ARG A 490 -20.29 14.33 -0.77
CA ARG A 490 -19.08 15.05 -1.23
C ARG A 490 -18.91 16.42 -0.56
N PRO A 491 -19.87 17.36 -0.66
CA PRO A 491 -19.71 18.67 -0.04
C PRO A 491 -19.58 18.60 1.48
N THR A 492 -20.25 17.65 2.12
CA THR A 492 -20.11 17.42 3.58
C THR A 492 -18.70 16.96 3.96
N LEU A 493 -18.12 16.02 3.22
CA LEU A 493 -16.74 15.57 3.43
C LEU A 493 -15.73 16.68 3.20
N ILE A 494 -15.91 17.50 2.15
CA ILE A 494 -14.99 18.60 1.84
C ILE A 494 -15.00 19.65 2.97
N ARG A 495 -16.17 20.08 3.44
CA ARG A 495 -16.27 21.04 4.56
C ARG A 495 -15.62 20.52 5.84
N ALA A 496 -15.83 19.24 6.16
CA ALA A 496 -15.22 18.63 7.33
C ALA A 496 -13.69 18.49 7.17
N LEU A 497 -13.23 18.17 5.97
CA LEU A 497 -11.81 18.12 5.66
C LEU A 497 -11.15 19.49 5.84
N GLU A 498 -11.76 20.56 5.31
CA GLU A 498 -11.32 21.95 5.48
C GLU A 498 -11.21 22.35 6.96
N MET A 499 -12.24 22.03 7.76
CA MET A 499 -12.25 22.27 9.20
C MET A 499 -11.11 21.51 9.92
N ALA A 500 -10.85 20.26 9.54
CA ALA A 500 -9.90 19.39 10.24
C ALA A 500 -8.43 19.58 9.79
N GLN A 501 -8.13 20.43 8.81
CA GLN A 501 -6.75 20.59 8.28
C GLN A 501 -5.72 21.07 9.31
N THR A 502 -6.17 21.69 10.41
CA THR A 502 -5.33 22.16 11.51
C THR A 502 -5.36 21.25 12.73
N LYS A 503 -5.98 20.08 12.63
CA LYS A 503 -6.05 19.08 13.71
C LYS A 503 -4.66 18.77 14.24
N ARG A 504 -4.54 18.79 15.57
CA ARG A 504 -3.37 18.32 16.32
C ARG A 504 -3.85 17.50 17.49
N VAL A 505 -3.38 16.26 17.57
CA VAL A 505 -3.71 15.34 18.66
C VAL A 505 -2.40 14.84 19.25
N GLU A 506 -2.23 15.02 20.54
CA GLU A 506 -1.08 14.46 21.26
C GLU A 506 -1.41 13.05 21.75
N ARG A 507 -0.43 12.14 21.66
CA ARG A 507 -0.50 10.80 22.24
C ARG A 507 0.53 10.66 23.38
N PRO A 508 0.28 9.80 24.37
CA PRO A 508 1.24 9.58 25.46
C PRO A 508 2.63 9.19 24.94
N TRP A 509 3.68 9.73 25.57
CA TRP A 509 5.06 9.43 25.18
C TRP A 509 5.39 7.95 25.36
N LYS A 510 6.03 7.37 24.34
CA LYS A 510 6.54 6.00 24.30
C LYS A 510 7.57 5.88 23.18
N LYS A 511 8.48 4.90 23.27
CA LYS A 511 9.45 4.64 22.18
C LYS A 511 8.74 4.25 20.88
N HIS A 512 7.72 3.41 20.99
CA HIS A 512 6.76 3.04 19.96
C HIS A 512 5.62 2.29 20.64
N GLY A 513 4.52 2.05 19.93
CA GLY A 513 3.49 1.13 20.42
C GLY A 513 3.87 -0.34 20.31
N VAL A 514 2.99 -1.21 20.82
CA VAL A 514 3.10 -2.67 20.71
C VAL A 514 1.85 -3.16 20.00
N MET A 515 1.89 -3.12 18.67
CA MET A 515 0.77 -3.57 17.84
C MET A 515 0.59 -5.09 17.97
N PRO A 516 -0.65 -5.61 17.96
CA PRO A 516 -0.91 -7.05 17.83
C PRO A 516 -0.25 -7.64 16.57
N VAL A 517 0.29 -8.86 16.66
CA VAL A 517 0.96 -9.57 15.54
C VAL A 517 0.12 -10.70 14.99
#